data_AF-A0A6N8U9L4-F1
#
_entry.id   AF-A0A6N8U9L4-F1
#
_cell.length_a   1.000
_cell.length_b   1.000
_cell.length_c   1.000
_cell.angle_alpha   90.00
_cell.angle_beta   90.00
_cell.angle_gamma   90.00
#
_symmetry.space_group_name_H-M   'P 1'
#
loop_
_entity.id
_entity.type
_entity.pdbx_description
1 polymer ?
#
loop_
_entity_poly.entity_id
_entity_poly.type
_entity_poly.pdbx_seq_one_letter_code
_entity_poly.pdbx_strand_id
1 'polypeptide(L)'
;MKGTKWINQIEWLFMIYLVSLVFFQRFYTQDSVFFWMLLAYIDFLYLLVMRPMTLFMNLLKPQGKDKDAYKRIRIYMGGVFAGILVLAFTDLWLAILLMVNDLVISVVAQMLDQRRYKQKSK
;
A
#
# COMPACT_ATOMS: atom_id res chain seq x y z
N MET A 1 5.11 18.50 6.50
CA MET A 1 4.31 18.65 5.26
C MET A 1 2.85 18.64 5.65
N LYS A 2 2.10 19.69 5.25
CA LYS A 2 0.67 19.92 5.57
C LYS A 2 -0.14 18.63 5.31
N GLY A 3 -0.89 18.14 6.31
CA GLY A 3 -1.52 16.81 6.35
C GLY A 3 -2.30 16.39 5.09
N THR A 4 -2.90 17.36 4.39
CA THR A 4 -3.64 17.19 3.13
C THR A 4 -2.78 16.65 1.97
N LYS A 5 -1.52 17.07 1.84
CA LYS A 5 -0.65 16.58 0.73
C LYS A 5 -0.24 15.12 0.94
N TRP A 6 0.01 14.74 2.19
CA TRP A 6 0.43 13.38 2.52
C TRP A 6 -0.70 12.38 2.34
N ILE A 7 -1.93 12.71 2.76
CA ILE A 7 -3.06 11.79 2.61
C ILE A 7 -3.43 11.57 1.15
N ASN A 8 -3.35 12.60 0.31
CA ASN A 8 -3.57 12.45 -1.12
C ASN A 8 -2.52 11.53 -1.75
N GLN A 9 -1.26 11.56 -1.31
CA GLN A 9 -0.22 10.65 -1.81
C GLN A 9 -0.54 9.18 -1.46
N ILE A 10 -1.08 8.93 -0.28
CA ILE A 10 -1.52 7.58 0.11
C ILE A 10 -2.72 7.13 -0.70
N GLU A 11 -3.68 8.03 -0.91
CA GLU A 11 -4.84 7.75 -1.75
C GLU A 11 -4.42 7.34 -3.16
N TRP A 12 -3.52 8.11 -3.78
CA TRP A 12 -2.93 7.80 -5.07
C TRP A 12 -2.17 6.47 -5.08
N LEU A 13 -1.41 6.16 -4.04
CA LEU A 13 -0.71 4.89 -3.89
C LEU A 13 -1.67 3.70 -3.96
N PHE A 14 -2.77 3.75 -3.19
CA PHE A 14 -3.75 2.67 -3.20
C PHE A 14 -4.52 2.58 -4.51
N MET A 15 -4.79 3.70 -5.18
CA MET A 15 -5.37 3.68 -6.53
C MET A 15 -4.44 3.04 -7.55
N ILE A 16 -3.14 3.39 -7.54
CA ILE A 16 -2.14 2.79 -8.42
C ILE A 16 -2.08 1.29 -8.16
N TYR A 17 -2.04 0.86 -6.90
CA TYR A 17 -1.99 -0.57 -6.57
C TYR A 17 -3.25 -1.30 -7.05
N LEU A 18 -4.43 -0.73 -6.82
CA LEU A 18 -5.70 -1.31 -7.29
C LEU A 18 -5.71 -1.53 -8.82
N VAL A 19 -5.22 -0.55 -9.58
CA VAL A 19 -5.12 -0.65 -11.04
C VAL A 19 -4.07 -1.68 -11.44
N SER A 20 -2.91 -1.69 -10.78
CA SER A 20 -1.82 -2.63 -11.04
C SER A 20 -2.21 -4.10 -10.80
N LEU A 21 -3.11 -4.39 -9.86
CA LEU A 21 -3.61 -5.75 -9.61
C LEU A 21 -4.21 -6.40 -10.87
N VAL A 22 -4.93 -5.64 -11.69
CA VAL A 22 -5.51 -6.14 -12.96
C VAL A 22 -4.41 -6.59 -13.93
N PHE A 23 -3.26 -5.93 -13.89
CA PHE A 23 -2.14 -6.19 -14.77
C PHE A 23 -1.17 -7.24 -14.23
N PHE A 24 -1.12 -7.45 -12.91
CA PHE A 24 -0.19 -8.38 -12.28
C PHE A 24 -0.38 -9.81 -12.76
N GLN A 25 -1.61 -10.29 -12.92
CA GLN A 25 -1.83 -11.63 -13.45
C GLN A 25 -1.24 -11.81 -14.86
N ARG A 26 -1.40 -10.79 -15.71
CA ARG A 26 -0.89 -10.83 -17.09
C ARG A 26 0.63 -10.73 -17.13
N PHE A 27 1.23 -9.80 -16.40
CA PHE A 27 2.68 -9.59 -16.44
C PHE A 27 3.44 -10.69 -15.71
N TYR A 28 2.89 -11.25 -14.64
CA TYR A 28 3.50 -12.38 -13.94
C TYR A 28 3.77 -13.57 -14.87
N THR A 29 2.88 -13.80 -15.84
CA THR A 29 2.99 -14.91 -16.80
C THR A 29 3.71 -14.54 -18.10
N GLN A 30 3.58 -13.31 -18.60
CA GLN A 30 4.10 -12.90 -19.92
C GLN A 30 5.42 -12.13 -19.86
N ASP A 31 5.67 -11.34 -18.81
CA ASP A 31 6.87 -10.51 -18.66
C ASP A 31 7.22 -10.33 -17.18
N SER A 32 7.95 -11.32 -16.66
CA SER A 32 8.32 -11.37 -15.25
C SER A 32 9.19 -10.18 -14.83
N VAL A 33 10.02 -9.64 -15.73
CA VAL A 33 10.88 -8.49 -15.43
C VAL A 33 10.03 -7.24 -15.21
N PHE A 34 9.08 -6.98 -16.10
CA PHE A 34 8.15 -5.86 -15.93
C PHE A 34 7.29 -6.02 -14.67
N PHE A 35 6.81 -7.23 -14.37
CA PHE A 35 6.10 -7.53 -13.13
C PHE A 35 6.91 -7.12 -11.89
N TRP A 36 8.14 -7.61 -11.77
CA TRP A 36 8.99 -7.32 -10.61
C TRP A 36 9.36 -5.83 -10.51
N MET A 37 9.60 -5.16 -11.64
CA MET A 37 9.85 -3.71 -11.65
C MET A 37 8.64 -2.91 -11.17
N LEU A 38 7.43 -3.27 -11.63
CA LEU A 38 6.20 -2.60 -11.21
C LEU A 38 5.92 -2.85 -9.72
N LEU A 39 6.11 -4.09 -9.25
CA LEU A 39 5.96 -4.43 -7.83
C LEU A 39 6.95 -3.64 -6.96
N ALA A 40 8.23 -3.66 -7.31
CA ALA A 40 9.27 -2.92 -6.59
C ALA A 40 9.02 -1.40 -6.60
N TYR A 41 8.45 -0.86 -7.69
CA TYR A 41 8.06 0.56 -7.76
C TYR A 41 6.95 0.89 -6.76
N ILE A 42 5.90 0.06 -6.69
CA ILE A 42 4.81 0.24 -5.73
C ILE A 42 5.34 0.12 -4.30
N ASP A 43 6.19 -0.87 -4.02
CA ASP A 43 6.82 -1.07 -2.71
C ASP A 43 7.66 0.13 -2.29
N PHE A 44 8.45 0.68 -3.21
CA PHE A 44 9.25 1.86 -2.97
C PHE A 44 8.38 3.08 -2.66
N LEU A 45 7.32 3.31 -3.43
CA LEU A 45 6.36 4.38 -3.15
C LEU A 45 5.67 4.19 -1.80
N TYR A 46 5.32 2.95 -1.45
CA TYR A 46 4.79 2.61 -0.14
C TYR A 46 5.78 3.00 0.96
N LEU A 47 7.04 2.57 0.89
CA LEU A 47 8.07 2.91 1.89
C LEU A 47 8.33 4.42 2.02
N LEU A 48 8.19 5.19 0.92
CA LEU A 48 8.35 6.64 0.94
C LEU A 48 7.22 7.34 1.68
N VAL A 49 5.97 6.91 1.44
CA VAL A 49 4.78 7.65 1.83
C VAL A 49 4.17 7.07 3.13
N MET A 50 4.26 5.77 3.37
CA MET A 50 3.53 5.14 4.47
C MET A 50 4.10 5.52 5.84
N ARG A 51 3.20 5.99 6.71
CA ARG A 51 3.38 6.04 8.16
C ARG A 51 2.34 5.12 8.78
N PRO A 52 2.63 3.81 8.88
CA PRO A 52 1.60 2.80 9.10
C PRO A 52 0.81 3.04 10.41
N MET A 53 1.49 3.48 11.48
CA MET A 53 0.85 3.78 12.76
C MET A 53 -0.11 4.97 12.68
N THR A 54 0.31 6.05 12.01
CA THR A 54 -0.50 7.27 11.85
C THR A 54 -1.70 7.03 10.95
N LEU A 55 -1.49 6.30 9.85
CA LEU A 55 -2.56 5.89 8.95
C LEU A 55 -3.61 5.05 9.68
N PHE A 56 -3.16 4.02 10.42
CA PHE A 56 -4.05 3.10 11.11
C PHE A 56 -4.90 3.79 12.18
N MET A 57 -4.31 4.65 13.02
CA MET A 57 -5.08 5.40 14.02
C MET A 57 -6.13 6.32 13.38
N ASN A 58 -5.78 7.01 12.30
CA ASN A 58 -6.69 7.92 11.63
C ASN A 58 -7.75 7.20 10.77
N LEU A 59 -7.46 5.97 10.31
CA LEU A 59 -8.46 5.11 9.69
C LEU A 59 -9.49 4.63 10.71
N LEU A 60 -9.09 4.30 11.95
CA LEU A 60 -10.02 3.84 13.00
C LEU A 60 -10.92 4.97 13.51
N LYS A 61 -10.37 6.17 13.71
CA LYS A 61 -11.10 7.35 14.17
C LYS A 61 -10.80 8.54 13.25
N PRO A 62 -11.44 8.63 12.09
CA PRO A 62 -11.20 9.74 11.17
C PRO A 62 -11.77 11.02 11.77
N GLN A 63 -10.88 11.94 12.16
CA GLN A 63 -11.22 13.24 12.76
C GLN A 63 -10.67 14.39 11.90
N GLY A 64 -11.36 15.53 11.93
CA GLY A 64 -10.92 16.76 11.26
C GLY A 64 -11.24 16.84 9.76
N LYS A 65 -10.52 17.72 9.06
CA LYS A 65 -10.78 18.12 7.65
C LYS A 65 -10.51 17.02 6.62
N ASP A 66 -9.82 15.95 6.99
CA ASP A 66 -9.38 14.89 6.07
C ASP A 66 -10.27 13.62 6.13
N LYS A 67 -11.41 13.67 6.84
CA LYS A 67 -12.30 12.54 7.10
C LYS A 67 -12.73 11.80 5.82
N ASP A 68 -13.07 12.53 4.77
CA ASP A 68 -13.51 11.95 3.50
C ASP A 68 -12.37 11.23 2.77
N ALA A 69 -11.16 11.76 2.84
CA ALA A 69 -9.98 11.11 2.26
C ALA A 69 -9.68 9.78 2.96
N TYR A 70 -9.74 9.74 4.30
CA TYR A 70 -9.62 8.47 5.04
C TYR A 70 -10.73 7.47 4.69
N LYS A 71 -11.96 7.93 4.45
CA LYS A 71 -13.07 7.07 4.01
C LYS A 71 -12.79 6.46 2.64
N ARG A 72 -12.29 7.25 1.67
CA ARG A 72 -11.91 6.76 0.34
C ARG A 72 -10.73 5.80 0.39
N ILE A 73 -9.70 6.11 1.17
CA ILE A 73 -8.55 5.20 1.39
C ILE A 73 -9.02 3.85 1.92
N ARG A 74 -9.97 3.82 2.87
CA ARG A 74 -10.54 2.56 3.37
C ARG A 74 -11.22 1.76 2.25
N ILE A 75 -11.94 2.42 1.35
CA ILE A 75 -12.57 1.77 0.19
C ILE A 75 -11.49 1.21 -0.74
N TYR A 76 -10.44 1.97 -1.06
CA TYR A 76 -9.35 1.49 -1.92
C TYR A 76 -8.58 0.32 -1.29
N MET A 77 -8.29 0.37 0.01
CA MET A 77 -7.72 -0.75 0.74
C MET A 77 -8.60 -1.99 0.65
N GLY A 78 -9.90 -1.85 0.90
CA GLY A 78 -10.86 -2.94 0.75
C GLY A 78 -10.90 -3.50 -0.68
N GLY A 79 -10.80 -2.62 -1.68
CA GLY A 79 -10.68 -3.01 -3.08
C GLY A 79 -9.41 -3.79 -3.40
N VAL A 80 -8.26 -3.40 -2.84
CA VAL A 80 -6.99 -4.14 -2.99
C VAL A 80 -7.11 -5.54 -2.38
N PHE A 81 -7.66 -5.65 -1.16
CA PHE A 81 -7.91 -6.96 -0.54
C PHE A 81 -8.87 -7.83 -1.36
N ALA A 82 -9.97 -7.27 -1.84
CA ALA A 82 -10.90 -7.98 -2.70
C ALA A 82 -10.25 -8.41 -4.02
N GLY A 83 -9.42 -7.55 -4.61
CA GLY A 83 -8.67 -7.84 -5.84
C GLY A 83 -7.68 -8.99 -5.66
N ILE A 84 -6.91 -8.99 -4.57
CA ILE A 84 -6.01 -10.10 -4.22
C ILE A 84 -6.81 -11.40 -3.99
N LEU A 85 -7.96 -11.31 -3.32
CA LEU A 85 -8.81 -12.47 -3.05
C LEU A 85 -9.42 -13.05 -4.34
N VAL A 86 -9.87 -12.20 -5.27
CA VAL A 86 -10.31 -12.62 -6.61
C VAL A 86 -9.15 -13.25 -7.38
N LEU A 87 -7.96 -12.64 -7.31
CA LEU A 87 -6.76 -13.15 -7.96
C LEU A 87 -6.37 -14.53 -7.42
N ALA A 88 -6.58 -14.81 -6.13
CA ALA A 88 -6.33 -16.11 -5.53
C ALA A 88 -7.17 -17.25 -6.13
N PHE A 89 -8.36 -16.95 -6.68
CA PHE A 89 -9.15 -17.95 -7.41
C PHE A 89 -8.59 -18.27 -8.79
N THR A 90 -7.79 -17.37 -9.37
CA THR A 90 -7.17 -17.54 -10.69
C THR A 90 -5.74 -18.05 -10.62
N ASP A 91 -4.95 -17.54 -9.67
CA ASP A 91 -3.56 -17.89 -9.43
C ASP A 91 -3.25 -17.70 -7.94
N LEU A 92 -3.36 -18.80 -7.19
CA LEU A 92 -3.14 -18.81 -5.74
C LEU A 92 -1.69 -18.45 -5.39
N TRP A 93 -0.72 -18.84 -6.22
CA TRP A 93 0.69 -18.58 -5.92
C TRP A 93 1.02 -17.10 -6.06
N LEU A 94 0.53 -16.46 -7.11
CA LEU A 94 0.68 -15.02 -7.28
C LEU A 94 0.00 -14.26 -6.12
N ALA A 95 -1.19 -14.67 -5.70
CA ALA A 95 -1.86 -14.04 -4.55
C ALA A 95 -1.03 -14.17 -3.25
N ILE A 96 -0.52 -15.37 -2.96
CA ILE A 96 0.34 -15.59 -1.79
C ILE A 96 1.61 -14.74 -1.87
N LEU A 97 2.24 -14.66 -3.04
CA LEU A 97 3.43 -13.85 -3.28
C LEU A 97 3.15 -12.37 -2.96
N LEU A 98 2.05 -11.81 -3.48
CA LEU A 98 1.67 -10.42 -3.22
C LEU A 98 1.38 -10.18 -1.73
N MET A 99 0.65 -11.09 -1.07
CA MET A 99 0.36 -10.97 0.37
C MET A 99 1.63 -11.02 1.23
N VAL A 100 2.55 -11.94 0.93
CA VAL A 100 3.83 -12.04 1.65
C VAL A 100 4.68 -10.79 1.39
N ASN A 101 4.72 -10.29 0.15
CA ASN A 101 5.43 -9.07 -0.18
C ASN A 101 4.88 -7.86 0.60
N ASP A 102 3.56 -7.67 0.61
CA ASP A 102 2.89 -6.58 1.33
C ASP A 102 3.17 -6.64 2.85
N LEU A 103 3.23 -7.84 3.42
CA LEU A 103 3.62 -8.05 4.82
C LEU A 103 5.07 -7.65 5.09
N VAL A 104 6.01 -8.11 4.26
CA VAL A 104 7.44 -7.79 4.38
C VAL A 104 7.64 -6.28 4.28
N ILE A 105 7.04 -5.63 3.29
CA ILE A 105 7.15 -4.19 3.08
C ILE A 105 6.49 -3.41 4.23
N SER A 106 5.38 -3.89 4.77
CA SER A 106 4.75 -3.28 5.96
C SER A 106 5.65 -3.34 7.20
N VAL A 107 6.34 -4.46 7.43
CA VAL A 107 7.31 -4.61 8.52
C VAL A 107 8.50 -3.67 8.31
N VAL A 108 9.04 -3.61 7.09
CA VAL A 108 10.15 -2.70 6.75
C VAL A 108 9.74 -1.24 6.95
N ALA A 109 8.54 -0.84 6.50
CA ALA A 109 7.99 0.50 6.70
C ALA A 109 7.92 0.85 8.20
N GLN A 110 7.44 -0.07 9.03
CA GLN A 110 7.33 0.13 10.48
C GLN A 110 8.71 0.29 11.13
N MET A 111 9.71 -0.52 10.74
CA MET A 111 11.08 -0.40 11.24
C MET A 111 11.71 0.95 10.85
N LEU A 112 11.49 1.41 9.62
CA LEU A 112 11.98 2.72 9.15
C LEU A 112 11.33 3.88 9.91
N ASP A 113 10.02 3.81 10.18
CA ASP A 113 9.30 4.83 10.94
C ASP A 113 9.81 4.92 12.39
N GLN A 114 10.04 3.78 13.05
CA GLN A 114 10.62 3.75 14.39
C GLN A 114 12.04 4.37 14.44
N ARG A 115 12.88 4.12 13.44
CA ARG A 115 14.22 4.73 13.35
C ARG A 115 14.13 6.24 13.19
N ARG A 116 13.22 6.74 12.34
CA ARG A 116 12.98 8.18 12.15
C ARG A 116 12.47 8.85 13.42
N TYR A 117 11.62 8.17 14.18
CA TYR A 117 11.14 8.67 15.47
C TYR A 117 12.27 8.80 16.50
N LYS A 118 13.10 7.76 16.64
CA LYS A 118 14.27 7.77 17.56
C LYS A 118 15.29 8.85 17.22
N GLN A 119 15.51 9.15 15.93
CA GLN A 119 16.44 10.21 15.51
C GLN A 119 15.94 11.62 15.81
N LYS A 120 14.62 11.85 15.85
CA LYS A 120 14.04 13.16 16.18
C LYS A 120 13.94 13.46 17.68
N SER A 121 14.10 12.43 18.51
CA SER A 121 14.03 12.52 19.97
C SER A 121 15.41 12.73 20.63
N LYS A 122 16.48 12.77 19.83
CA LYS A 122 17.84 13.16 20.24
C LYS A 122 18.14 14.54 19.71
#